data_AF-A0A928DVU8-F1
#
_entry.id   AF-A0A928DVU8-F1
#
_cell.length_a   1.000
_cell.length_b   1.000
_cell.length_c   1.000
_cell.angle_alpha   90.00
_cell.angle_beta   90.00
_cell.angle_gamma   90.00
#
_symmetry.space_group_name_H-M   'P 1'
#
loop_
_entity.id
_entity.type
_entity.pdbx_description
1 polymer ?
#
loop_
_entity_poly.entity_id
_entity_poly.type
_entity_poly.pdbx_seq_one_letter_code
_entity_poly.pdbx_strand_id
1 'polypeptide(L)'
;MNILFESIFVVEDLMVRFAGRRFPFIYDFTRRNAAFLSAFISLACLVPSGVSGVRADVVVNGNAITGSGSYSQDINAAGDLTVTPDAEQTITFENNVVTTGTFNQKGANIVFAAGTQNSFNSFSITNTSQNGAKMTLNGELTVNNVGICQSKTAYVDINDGAQLTVNGTFYVNQAKNAQGIVTQNGGTVDLTSSGDTAIRIGHYTNTGYRSQYNLKNGVLNAVNAVTHVGWDGYAELNISGGTANLKGINLSVSSGKGFLNLTGGTLNLGGSGVTSIVKTSYGTQPAPEIKLGTATVNAEASHTWADDLTVTLNSGTTTTFNADEGKTITIASVVQGTGAISKTGAGT
;
A
#
# COMPACT_ATOMS: atom_id res chain seq x y z
N MET A 1 -20.83 -32.89 25.35
CA MET A 1 -22.14 -32.30 25.00
C MET A 1 -21.86 -30.84 24.70
N ASN A 2 -21.67 -30.50 23.42
CA ASN A 2 -21.36 -29.13 22.98
C ASN A 2 -22.68 -28.38 22.82
N ILE A 3 -22.86 -27.31 23.57
CA ILE A 3 -24.00 -26.40 23.42
C ILE A 3 -23.49 -25.20 22.62
N LEU A 4 -23.90 -25.09 21.36
CA LEU A 4 -23.78 -23.87 20.58
C LEU A 4 -24.78 -22.85 21.14
N PHE A 5 -24.30 -21.65 21.49
CA PHE A 5 -25.16 -20.49 21.66
C PHE A 5 -24.96 -19.58 20.45
N GLU A 6 -25.92 -19.57 19.52
CA GLU A 6 -26.11 -18.46 18.61
C GLU A 6 -26.91 -17.38 19.35
N SER A 7 -26.27 -16.24 19.64
CA SER A 7 -26.97 -15.06 20.14
C SER A 7 -26.99 -13.99 19.06
N ILE A 8 -28.12 -13.90 18.35
CA ILE A 8 -28.48 -12.74 17.52
C ILE A 8 -28.99 -11.66 18.47
N PHE A 9 -28.25 -10.55 18.61
CA PHE A 9 -28.77 -9.36 19.27
C PHE A 9 -29.64 -8.58 18.28
N VAL A 10 -30.96 -8.79 18.34
CA VAL A 10 -31.93 -7.80 17.86
C VAL A 10 -32.13 -6.82 19.01
N VAL A 11 -31.71 -5.57 18.83
CA VAL A 11 -31.96 -4.51 19.82
C VAL A 11 -33.40 -4.04 19.66
N GLU A 12 -34.33 -4.76 20.29
CA GLU A 12 -35.61 -4.19 20.72
C GLU A 12 -35.71 -4.39 22.24
N ASP A 13 -35.79 -3.27 22.96
CA ASP A 13 -36.04 -3.15 24.41
C ASP A 13 -35.13 -3.92 25.38
N LEU A 14 -33.95 -3.33 25.66
CA LEU A 14 -33.14 -3.68 26.83
C LEU A 14 -33.80 -3.15 28.12
N MET A 15 -34.78 -3.88 28.67
CA MET A 15 -35.19 -3.71 30.06
C MET A 15 -34.23 -4.47 30.99
N VAL A 16 -33.27 -3.74 31.57
CA VAL A 16 -32.40 -4.27 32.63
C VAL A 16 -33.21 -4.41 33.92
N ARG A 17 -33.47 -5.66 34.35
CA ARG A 17 -34.05 -5.94 35.67
C ARG A 17 -32.98 -5.80 36.76
N PHE A 18 -32.98 -4.68 37.48
CA PHE A 18 -32.36 -4.63 38.81
C PHE A 18 -33.35 -5.10 39.87
N ALA A 19 -32.83 -5.81 40.87
CA ALA A 19 -33.57 -6.48 41.92
C ALA A 19 -34.68 -5.62 42.57
N GLY A 20 -35.94 -6.02 42.36
CA GLY A 20 -36.95 -6.00 43.41
C GLY A 20 -37.63 -4.69 43.81
N ARG A 21 -37.58 -3.58 43.06
CA ARG A 21 -38.47 -2.41 43.32
C ARG A 21 -38.98 -1.76 42.03
N ARG A 22 -40.31 -1.66 41.89
CA ARG A 22 -40.99 -0.92 40.83
C ARG A 22 -41.03 0.56 41.21
N PHE A 23 -40.47 1.43 40.38
CA PHE A 23 -40.76 2.87 40.39
C PHE A 23 -41.53 3.22 39.11
N PRO A 24 -42.68 3.93 39.19
CA PRO A 24 -43.36 4.41 38.02
C PRO A 24 -42.78 5.78 37.64
N PHE A 25 -42.00 5.83 36.57
CA PHE A 25 -41.81 7.07 35.84
C PHE A 25 -42.26 6.84 34.40
N ILE A 26 -43.39 7.45 34.06
CA ILE A 26 -43.84 7.65 32.69
C ILE A 26 -42.93 8.74 32.12
N TYR A 27 -42.09 8.40 31.13
CA TYR A 27 -41.49 9.38 30.24
C TYR A 27 -41.69 8.91 28.81
N ASP A 28 -42.60 9.59 28.12
CA ASP A 28 -42.82 9.51 26.68
C ASP A 28 -41.62 10.14 25.98
N PHE A 29 -40.76 9.31 25.38
CA PHE A 29 -39.61 9.72 24.58
C PHE A 29 -39.88 9.39 23.11
N THR A 30 -40.76 10.16 22.49
CA THR A 30 -41.15 9.99 21.09
C THR A 30 -40.03 10.43 20.13
N ARG A 31 -39.44 9.46 19.45
CA ARG A 31 -38.94 9.42 18.04
C ARG A 31 -37.95 10.48 17.50
N ARG A 32 -37.56 11.54 18.21
CA ARG A 32 -36.64 12.56 17.66
C ARG A 32 -35.16 12.44 18.02
N ASN A 33 -34.79 11.51 18.90
CA ASN A 33 -33.39 11.36 19.37
C ASN A 33 -32.71 10.02 19.01
N ALA A 34 -33.34 9.16 18.22
CA ALA A 34 -32.72 7.91 17.74
C ALA A 34 -31.47 8.18 16.87
N ALA A 35 -31.42 9.33 16.18
CA ALA A 35 -30.24 9.76 15.41
C ALA A 35 -29.08 10.29 16.28
N PHE A 36 -29.34 10.64 17.55
CA PHE A 36 -28.31 11.11 18.48
C PHE A 36 -27.67 9.95 19.27
N LEU A 37 -28.40 8.85 19.45
CA LEU A 37 -27.90 7.68 20.19
C LEU A 37 -27.07 6.72 19.32
N SER A 38 -27.23 6.75 17.99
CA SER A 38 -26.42 5.95 17.06
C SER A 38 -24.98 6.46 16.91
N ALA A 39 -24.65 7.64 17.43
CA ALA A 39 -23.32 8.26 17.34
C ALA A 39 -22.45 8.06 18.60
N PHE A 40 -22.96 7.43 19.65
CA PHE A 40 -22.25 7.28 20.93
C PHE A 40 -22.24 5.85 21.48
N ILE A 41 -22.07 4.86 20.61
CA ILE A 41 -21.54 3.56 21.07
C ILE A 41 -20.01 3.67 21.02
N SER A 42 -19.45 4.44 21.97
CA SER A 42 -18.13 4.13 22.49
C SER A 42 -18.30 2.86 23.32
N LEU A 43 -18.13 1.71 22.68
CA LEU A 43 -18.07 0.44 23.39
C LEU A 43 -16.70 0.35 24.06
N ALA A 44 -16.52 1.12 25.15
CA ALA A 44 -15.62 0.71 26.21
C ALA A 44 -16.21 -0.59 26.79
N CYS A 45 -15.90 -1.71 26.15
CA CYS A 45 -16.33 -3.03 26.56
C CYS A 45 -15.70 -3.31 27.92
N LEU A 46 -16.48 -3.14 28.97
CA LEU A 46 -16.20 -3.68 30.29
C LEU A 46 -16.39 -5.20 30.19
N VAL A 47 -15.42 -5.90 29.60
CA VAL A 47 -15.35 -7.37 29.70
C VAL A 47 -15.02 -7.66 31.17
N PRO A 48 -15.88 -8.37 31.93
CA PRO A 48 -15.51 -8.83 33.26
C PRO A 48 -14.24 -9.66 33.14
N SER A 49 -13.22 -9.33 33.94
CA SER A 49 -11.98 -10.11 34.03
C SER A 49 -12.31 -11.56 34.32
N GLY A 50 -12.15 -12.45 33.31
CA GLY A 50 -12.43 -13.88 33.46
C GLY A 50 -13.05 -14.57 32.25
N VAL A 51 -13.52 -13.85 31.23
CA VAL A 51 -14.06 -14.48 30.00
C VAL A 51 -13.03 -14.38 28.88
N SER A 52 -12.25 -15.45 28.70
CA SER A 52 -11.49 -15.67 27.46
C SER A 52 -12.45 -16.22 26.40
N GLY A 53 -12.64 -15.50 25.29
CA GLY A 53 -13.28 -16.07 24.09
C GLY A 53 -14.69 -15.59 23.72
N VAL A 54 -15.10 -14.37 24.05
CA VAL A 54 -16.26 -13.76 23.36
C VAL A 54 -15.74 -13.07 22.09
N ARG A 55 -15.83 -13.75 20.94
CA ARG A 55 -15.76 -13.08 19.64
C ARG A 55 -17.12 -12.41 19.40
N ALA A 56 -17.22 -11.13 19.70
CA ALA A 56 -18.32 -10.33 19.20
C ALA A 56 -17.90 -9.75 17.85
N ASP A 57 -18.55 -10.19 16.78
CA ASP A 57 -18.45 -9.53 15.49
C ASP A 57 -19.17 -8.19 15.62
N VAL A 58 -18.43 -7.09 15.57
CA VAL A 58 -19.06 -5.77 15.50
C VAL A 58 -19.50 -5.58 14.06
N VAL A 59 -20.78 -5.88 13.80
CA VAL A 59 -21.45 -5.39 12.60
C VAL A 59 -21.60 -3.88 12.77
N VAL A 60 -20.65 -3.12 12.25
CA VAL A 60 -20.71 -1.66 12.29
C VAL A 60 -21.82 -1.24 11.32
N ASN A 61 -23.04 -1.02 11.83
CA ASN A 61 -24.17 -0.47 11.07
C ASN A 61 -23.99 1.02 10.68
N GLY A 62 -22.77 1.54 10.82
CA GLY A 62 -22.32 2.83 10.32
C GLY A 62 -21.02 2.63 9.55
N ASN A 63 -20.93 3.16 8.34
CA ASN A 63 -19.76 3.02 7.45
C ASN A 63 -18.57 3.89 7.90
N ALA A 64 -18.40 4.12 9.21
CA ALA A 64 -17.42 5.04 9.76
C ALA A 64 -16.84 4.59 11.11
N ILE A 65 -15.52 4.66 11.24
CA ILE A 65 -14.77 4.56 12.51
C ILE A 65 -14.03 5.89 12.70
N THR A 66 -14.17 6.51 13.86
CA THR A 66 -13.51 7.79 14.19
C THR A 66 -12.80 7.70 15.53
N GLY A 67 -11.71 8.46 15.71
CA GLY A 67 -11.02 8.58 17.00
C GLY A 67 -9.62 7.94 17.01
N SER A 68 -9.27 7.27 18.10
CA SER A 68 -7.96 6.63 18.31
C SER A 68 -8.09 5.33 19.10
N GLY A 69 -7.03 4.51 19.10
CA GLY A 69 -6.95 3.30 19.94
C GLY A 69 -6.90 1.98 19.15
N SER A 70 -7.01 0.88 19.89
CA SER A 70 -6.97 -0.48 19.35
C SER A 70 -8.37 -1.08 19.20
N TYR A 71 -8.60 -1.75 18.08
CA TYR A 71 -9.82 -2.50 17.80
C TYR A 71 -9.46 -3.99 17.73
N SER A 72 -9.87 -4.72 18.77
CA SER A 72 -9.59 -6.15 18.96
C SER A 72 -10.77 -7.05 18.58
N GLN A 73 -11.71 -6.55 17.79
CA GLN A 73 -12.84 -7.33 17.28
C GLN A 73 -12.73 -7.42 15.75
N ASP A 74 -13.24 -8.51 15.17
CA ASP A 74 -13.37 -8.62 13.72
C ASP A 74 -14.39 -7.57 13.22
N ILE A 75 -14.07 -6.91 12.12
CA ILE A 75 -14.87 -5.84 11.52
C ILE A 75 -15.31 -6.29 10.12
N ASN A 76 -16.61 -6.47 9.94
CA ASN A 76 -17.21 -6.87 8.66
C ASN A 76 -18.16 -5.77 8.17
N ALA A 77 -17.81 -5.10 7.07
CA ALA A 77 -18.62 -4.05 6.46
C ALA A 77 -19.15 -4.46 5.07
N ALA A 78 -20.47 -4.41 4.88
CA ALA A 78 -21.15 -4.79 3.63
C ALA A 78 -21.07 -3.72 2.50
N GLY A 79 -20.17 -2.75 2.65
CA GLY A 79 -19.92 -1.66 1.70
C GLY A 79 -18.70 -0.87 2.15
N ASP A 80 -18.57 0.38 1.70
CA ASP A 80 -17.43 1.23 2.07
C ASP A 80 -17.28 1.38 3.59
N LEU A 81 -16.03 1.35 4.07
CA LEU A 81 -15.67 1.64 5.46
C LEU A 81 -14.77 2.86 5.49
N THR A 82 -15.21 3.97 6.09
CA THR A 82 -14.38 5.16 6.28
C THR A 82 -13.75 5.16 7.66
N VAL A 83 -12.43 5.17 7.73
CA VAL A 83 -11.70 5.27 9.00
C VAL A 83 -11.05 6.63 9.08
N THR A 84 -11.44 7.41 10.09
CA THR A 84 -10.95 8.78 10.31
C THR A 84 -10.25 8.88 11.65
N PRO A 85 -8.95 8.54 11.73
CA PRO A 85 -8.18 8.78 12.93
C PRO A 85 -8.09 10.28 13.22
N ASP A 86 -8.20 10.66 14.49
CA ASP A 86 -8.00 12.04 14.91
C ASP A 86 -6.58 12.52 14.54
N ALA A 87 -6.39 13.83 14.42
CA ALA A 87 -5.08 14.38 14.04
C ALA A 87 -3.97 13.85 14.95
N GLU A 88 -2.90 13.34 14.34
CA GLU A 88 -1.72 12.76 15.03
C GLU A 88 -1.99 11.46 15.81
N GLN A 89 -3.22 10.96 15.82
CA GLN A 89 -3.57 9.71 16.47
C GLN A 89 -3.38 8.51 15.55
N THR A 90 -3.34 7.34 16.17
CA THR A 90 -3.26 6.05 15.48
C THR A 90 -4.45 5.18 15.85
N ILE A 91 -5.07 4.57 14.83
CA ILE A 91 -6.01 3.47 15.00
C ILE A 91 -5.29 2.16 14.67
N THR A 92 -5.33 1.19 15.56
CA THR A 92 -4.75 -0.14 15.35
C THR A 92 -5.86 -1.17 15.23
N PHE A 93 -5.84 -1.96 14.16
CA PHE A 93 -6.69 -3.13 13.99
C PHE A 93 -5.90 -4.37 14.42
N GLU A 94 -6.29 -4.95 15.55
CA GLU A 94 -5.65 -6.15 16.13
C GLU A 94 -6.28 -7.45 15.61
N ASN A 95 -7.43 -7.35 14.96
CA ASN A 95 -8.17 -8.45 14.34
C ASN A 95 -8.55 -8.11 12.89
N ASN A 96 -9.28 -9.00 12.22
CA ASN A 96 -9.50 -8.92 10.78
C ASN A 96 -10.45 -7.78 10.43
N VAL A 97 -10.13 -7.05 9.36
CA VAL A 97 -11.04 -6.09 8.74
C VAL A 97 -11.39 -6.57 7.34
N VAL A 98 -12.67 -6.73 7.08
CA VAL A 98 -13.21 -7.12 5.78
C VAL A 98 -14.25 -6.10 5.33
N THR A 99 -14.10 -5.59 4.12
CA THR A 99 -15.12 -4.77 3.46
C THR A 99 -15.33 -5.23 2.02
N THR A 100 -16.60 -5.34 1.61
CA THR A 100 -16.96 -5.60 0.21
C THR A 100 -16.81 -4.35 -0.67
N GLY A 101 -16.65 -3.17 -0.06
CA GLY A 101 -16.45 -1.89 -0.71
C GLY A 101 -15.02 -1.35 -0.56
N THR A 102 -14.93 -0.03 -0.48
CA THR A 102 -13.67 0.69 -0.31
C THR A 102 -13.38 0.92 1.18
N PHE A 103 -12.21 0.49 1.63
CA PHE A 103 -11.64 0.97 2.88
C PHE A 103 -11.01 2.35 2.63
N ASN A 104 -11.61 3.40 3.19
CA ASN A 104 -11.20 4.78 3.03
C ASN A 104 -10.54 5.28 4.31
N GLN A 105 -9.22 5.38 4.33
CA GLN A 105 -8.50 6.11 5.38
C GLN A 105 -8.58 7.61 5.10
N LYS A 106 -9.13 8.39 6.03
CA LYS A 106 -9.17 9.86 5.98
C LYS A 106 -8.55 10.43 7.25
N GLY A 107 -7.36 11.02 7.21
CA GLY A 107 -6.76 11.62 8.41
C GLY A 107 -5.43 11.00 8.78
N ALA A 108 -5.18 10.75 10.08
CA ALA A 108 -3.86 10.38 10.57
C ALA A 108 -3.53 8.88 10.33
N ASN A 109 -3.01 8.18 11.33
CA ASN A 109 -2.33 6.90 11.11
C ASN A 109 -3.27 5.70 11.33
N ILE A 110 -3.08 4.64 10.54
CA ILE A 110 -3.68 3.32 10.80
C ILE A 110 -2.61 2.24 10.80
N VAL A 111 -2.83 1.21 11.62
CA VAL A 111 -1.97 0.03 11.71
C VAL A 111 -2.84 -1.22 11.58
N PHE A 112 -2.48 -2.12 10.68
CA PHE A 112 -2.98 -3.50 10.66
C PHE A 112 -1.95 -4.38 11.37
N ALA A 113 -2.35 -4.99 12.48
CA ALA A 113 -1.45 -5.77 13.33
C ALA A 113 -1.01 -7.08 12.66
N ALA A 114 0.07 -7.67 13.16
CA ALA A 114 0.54 -8.97 12.71
C ALA A 114 -0.51 -10.06 13.01
N GLY A 115 -0.59 -11.08 12.15
CA GLY A 115 -1.56 -12.18 12.27
C GLY A 115 -2.99 -11.83 11.82
N THR A 116 -3.26 -10.58 11.41
CA THR A 116 -4.53 -10.19 10.81
C THR A 116 -4.59 -10.55 9.33
N GLN A 117 -5.79 -10.90 8.84
CA GLN A 117 -6.10 -11.17 7.45
C GLN A 117 -7.18 -10.20 6.98
N ASN A 118 -6.75 -9.15 6.29
CA ASN A 118 -7.64 -8.06 5.86
C ASN A 118 -7.98 -8.21 4.38
N SER A 119 -9.22 -7.92 4.00
CA SER A 119 -9.67 -8.03 2.61
C SER A 119 -10.62 -6.92 2.22
N PHE A 120 -10.24 -6.14 1.21
CA PHE A 120 -11.01 -4.99 0.73
C PHE A 120 -11.24 -5.10 -0.78
N ASN A 121 -12.36 -4.62 -1.31
CA ASN A 121 -12.46 -4.46 -2.77
C ASN A 121 -11.49 -3.35 -3.23
N SER A 122 -11.49 -2.21 -2.54
CA SER A 122 -10.56 -1.11 -2.80
C SER A 122 -10.00 -0.54 -1.51
N PHE A 123 -8.80 0.01 -1.57
CA PHE A 123 -8.17 0.71 -0.46
C PHE A 123 -7.74 2.11 -0.91
N SER A 124 -8.09 3.12 -0.12
CA SER A 124 -7.76 4.52 -0.41
C SER A 124 -7.20 5.22 0.83
N ILE A 125 -6.11 5.97 0.64
CA ILE A 125 -5.56 6.87 1.67
C ILE A 125 -5.72 8.31 1.21
N THR A 126 -6.56 9.05 1.91
CA THR A 126 -6.74 10.49 1.75
C THR A 126 -6.17 11.22 2.97
N ASN A 127 -5.11 11.98 2.75
CA ASN A 127 -4.52 12.77 3.83
C ASN A 127 -5.24 14.12 3.98
N THR A 128 -5.92 14.30 5.11
CA THR A 128 -6.47 15.59 5.53
C THR A 128 -5.56 16.33 6.53
N SER A 129 -4.60 15.65 7.14
CA SER A 129 -3.67 16.18 8.15
C SER A 129 -2.52 17.01 7.54
N GLN A 130 -1.77 17.74 8.38
CA GLN A 130 -0.52 18.40 7.95
C GLN A 130 0.67 17.44 7.90
N ASN A 131 0.69 16.42 8.78
CA ASN A 131 1.85 15.55 8.99
C ASN A 131 1.90 14.32 8.05
N GLY A 132 0.84 14.09 7.26
CA GLY A 132 0.71 12.86 6.49
C GLY A 132 -0.41 11.97 7.00
N ALA A 133 -0.98 11.18 6.11
CA ALA A 133 -1.70 9.96 6.48
C ALA A 133 -0.74 8.79 6.32
N LYS A 134 -0.65 7.91 7.32
CA LYS A 134 0.21 6.72 7.23
C LYS A 134 -0.61 5.46 7.42
N MET A 135 -0.40 4.47 6.58
CA MET A 135 -0.81 3.09 6.84
C MET A 135 0.43 2.27 7.17
N THR A 136 0.35 1.41 8.17
CA THR A 136 1.38 0.41 8.48
C THR A 136 0.76 -0.97 8.43
N LEU A 137 1.32 -1.84 7.59
CA LEU A 137 0.89 -3.21 7.43
C LEU A 137 1.91 -4.15 8.09
N ASN A 138 1.46 -4.89 9.10
CA ASN A 138 2.24 -5.95 9.75
C ASN A 138 1.63 -7.35 9.53
N GLY A 139 0.39 -7.43 9.05
CA GLY A 139 -0.32 -8.67 8.74
C GLY A 139 -0.51 -8.88 7.24
N GLU A 140 -1.62 -9.51 6.88
CA GLU A 140 -2.00 -9.76 5.49
C GLU A 140 -3.06 -8.76 5.03
N LEU A 141 -2.94 -8.28 3.80
CA LEU A 141 -3.93 -7.44 3.14
C LEU A 141 -4.10 -7.90 1.68
N THR A 142 -5.29 -8.37 1.34
CA THR A 142 -5.71 -8.62 -0.05
C THR A 142 -6.64 -7.51 -0.52
N VAL A 143 -6.38 -6.94 -1.69
CA VAL A 143 -7.18 -5.84 -2.22
C VAL A 143 -7.20 -5.85 -3.75
N ASN A 144 -8.31 -5.42 -4.37
CA ASN A 144 -8.32 -5.31 -5.83
C ASN A 144 -7.61 -4.03 -6.28
N ASN A 145 -7.94 -2.86 -5.75
CA ASN A 145 -7.27 -1.61 -6.15
C ASN A 145 -6.74 -0.82 -4.96
N VAL A 146 -5.54 -0.27 -5.09
CA VAL A 146 -4.93 0.59 -4.07
C VAL A 146 -4.71 1.99 -4.62
N GLY A 147 -5.32 2.99 -4.00
CA GLY A 147 -5.03 4.41 -4.24
C GLY A 147 -4.34 5.06 -3.06
N ILE A 148 -3.02 5.23 -3.13
CA ILE A 148 -2.31 6.05 -2.14
C ILE A 148 -2.40 7.51 -2.56
N CYS A 149 -2.69 8.39 -1.60
CA CYS A 149 -2.60 9.85 -1.75
C CYS A 149 -3.61 10.44 -2.75
N GLN A 150 -4.75 10.89 -2.23
CA GLN A 150 -5.79 11.59 -3.01
C GLN A 150 -5.85 13.12 -2.77
N SER A 151 -4.94 13.71 -1.98
CA SER A 151 -5.00 15.15 -1.64
C SER A 151 -3.66 15.77 -1.21
N LYS A 152 -2.97 15.14 -0.26
CA LYS A 152 -1.67 15.55 0.32
C LYS A 152 -0.81 14.32 0.54
N THR A 153 0.48 14.50 0.86
CA THR A 153 1.44 13.40 1.11
C THR A 153 0.87 12.27 1.96
N ALA A 154 0.95 11.03 1.48
CA ALA A 154 0.54 9.84 2.22
C ALA A 154 1.63 8.77 2.18
N TYR A 155 1.68 7.96 3.23
CA TYR A 155 2.72 6.97 3.49
C TYR A 155 2.10 5.59 3.64
N VAL A 156 2.77 4.57 3.12
CA VAL A 156 2.47 3.16 3.38
C VAL A 156 3.77 2.47 3.77
N ASP A 157 3.79 1.89 4.97
CA ASP A 157 4.90 1.07 5.43
C ASP A 157 4.46 -0.40 5.43
N ILE A 158 5.22 -1.24 4.73
CA ILE A 158 5.01 -2.70 4.68
C ILE A 158 6.17 -3.32 5.44
N ASN A 159 5.88 -3.86 6.60
CA ASN A 159 6.89 -4.35 7.53
C ASN A 159 7.26 -5.81 7.28
N ASP A 160 8.28 -6.27 7.98
CA ASP A 160 8.71 -7.65 7.88
C ASP A 160 7.59 -8.62 8.32
N GLY A 161 7.51 -9.77 7.65
CA GLY A 161 6.43 -10.75 7.83
C GLY A 161 5.06 -10.36 7.24
N ALA A 162 4.87 -9.11 6.77
CA ALA A 162 3.61 -8.70 6.15
C ALA A 162 3.43 -9.26 4.74
N GLN A 163 2.18 -9.45 4.31
CA GLN A 163 1.82 -9.78 2.92
C GLN A 163 0.80 -8.79 2.37
N LEU A 164 1.12 -8.17 1.24
CA LEU A 164 0.18 -7.32 0.48
C LEU A 164 -0.05 -7.95 -0.89
N THR A 165 -1.29 -8.34 -1.18
CA THR A 165 -1.69 -8.81 -2.51
C THR A 165 -2.62 -7.78 -3.15
N VAL A 166 -2.25 -7.30 -4.34
CA VAL A 166 -3.05 -6.35 -5.14
C VAL A 166 -3.45 -7.02 -6.46
N ASN A 167 -4.75 -7.27 -6.63
CA ASN A 167 -5.28 -7.99 -7.81
C ASN A 167 -5.45 -7.11 -9.05
N GLY A 168 -5.61 -5.81 -8.85
CA GLY A 168 -5.74 -4.77 -9.87
C GLY A 168 -4.52 -3.86 -9.85
N THR A 169 -4.72 -2.56 -10.06
CA THR A 169 -3.59 -1.62 -10.15
C THR A 169 -3.22 -1.06 -8.79
N PHE A 170 -1.93 -1.08 -8.48
CA PHE A 170 -1.37 -0.38 -7.33
C PHE A 170 -0.96 1.04 -7.74
N TYR A 171 -1.65 2.06 -7.24
CA TYR A 171 -1.31 3.45 -7.49
C TYR A 171 -0.57 4.07 -6.31
N VAL A 172 0.68 4.49 -6.56
CA VAL A 172 1.47 5.31 -5.65
C VAL A 172 1.32 6.76 -6.10
N ASN A 173 0.33 7.43 -5.50
CA ASN A 173 -0.28 8.71 -5.89
C ASN A 173 -1.39 8.60 -6.93
N GLN A 174 -2.52 9.26 -6.66
CA GLN A 174 -3.62 9.50 -7.60
C GLN A 174 -4.14 10.94 -7.56
N ALA A 175 -3.34 11.89 -7.04
CA ALA A 175 -3.75 13.28 -6.92
C ALA A 175 -2.70 14.29 -7.41
N LYS A 176 -3.22 15.45 -7.83
CA LYS A 176 -2.41 16.63 -8.15
C LYS A 176 -1.86 17.27 -6.88
N ASN A 177 -0.67 17.87 -6.95
CA ASN A 177 -0.01 18.56 -5.82
C ASN A 177 0.20 17.66 -4.58
N ALA A 178 0.42 16.37 -4.81
CA ALA A 178 0.53 15.40 -3.75
C ALA A 178 1.52 14.29 -4.14
N GLN A 179 1.96 13.51 -3.15
CA GLN A 179 2.84 12.37 -3.38
C GLN A 179 2.50 11.19 -2.48
N GLY A 180 2.56 10.00 -3.05
CA GLY A 180 2.54 8.75 -2.30
C GLY A 180 3.96 8.28 -2.03
N ILE A 181 4.23 7.83 -0.81
CA ILE A 181 5.52 7.22 -0.45
C ILE A 181 5.23 5.83 0.12
N VAL A 182 5.68 4.79 -0.58
CA VAL A 182 5.65 3.41 -0.08
C VAL A 182 7.04 3.04 0.39
N THR A 183 7.14 2.47 1.59
CA THR A 183 8.37 1.87 2.10
C THR A 183 8.12 0.41 2.45
N GLN A 184 8.74 -0.49 1.68
CA GLN A 184 8.76 -1.91 1.98
C GLN A 184 10.03 -2.23 2.80
N ASN A 185 9.86 -2.39 4.10
CA ASN A 185 10.91 -2.71 5.06
C ASN A 185 11.16 -4.24 5.17
N GLY A 186 10.32 -5.06 4.54
CA GLY A 186 10.34 -6.53 4.57
C GLY A 186 9.11 -7.11 3.89
N GLY A 187 8.73 -8.34 4.26
CA GLY A 187 7.47 -8.94 3.79
C GLY A 187 7.41 -9.19 2.27
N THR A 188 6.21 -9.48 1.78
CA THR A 188 5.95 -9.75 0.35
C THR A 188 4.86 -8.85 -0.20
N VAL A 189 5.10 -8.26 -1.37
CA VAL A 189 4.12 -7.49 -2.13
C VAL A 189 3.89 -8.19 -3.46
N ASP A 190 2.70 -8.75 -3.66
CA ASP A 190 2.30 -9.48 -4.86
C ASP A 190 1.31 -8.66 -5.68
N LEU A 191 1.75 -8.17 -6.84
CA LEU A 191 0.93 -7.44 -7.80
C LEU A 191 0.51 -8.41 -8.91
N THR A 192 -0.70 -8.95 -8.78
CA THR A 192 -1.15 -10.09 -9.60
C THR A 192 -1.90 -9.65 -10.86
N SER A 193 -2.17 -8.35 -11.03
CA SER A 193 -2.78 -7.77 -12.23
C SER A 193 -2.12 -8.30 -13.50
N SER A 194 -2.93 -8.86 -14.40
CA SER A 194 -2.54 -9.31 -15.73
C SER A 194 -2.77 -8.26 -16.82
N GLY A 195 -3.17 -7.04 -16.44
CA GLY A 195 -3.39 -5.93 -17.37
C GLY A 195 -2.08 -5.33 -17.88
N ASP A 196 -2.15 -4.14 -18.47
CA ASP A 196 -0.97 -3.45 -18.98
C ASP A 196 -0.04 -2.98 -17.85
N THR A 197 -0.61 -2.70 -16.67
CA THR A 197 0.10 -2.10 -15.54
C THR A 197 -0.13 -2.86 -14.24
N ALA A 198 0.96 -3.22 -13.55
CA ALA A 198 0.92 -3.72 -12.18
C ALA A 198 0.86 -2.57 -11.18
N ILE A 199 1.75 -1.60 -11.35
CA ILE A 199 1.94 -0.45 -10.47
C ILE A 199 2.14 0.83 -11.28
N ARG A 200 1.52 1.92 -10.83
CA ARG A 200 1.74 3.29 -11.32
C ARG A 200 2.31 4.14 -10.20
N ILE A 201 3.54 4.62 -10.38
CA ILE A 201 4.17 5.56 -9.46
C ILE A 201 4.14 6.95 -10.10
N GLY A 202 3.64 7.92 -9.35
CA GLY A 202 3.61 9.33 -9.79
C GLY A 202 2.50 9.66 -10.77
N HIS A 203 1.30 9.09 -10.59
CA HIS A 203 0.13 9.50 -11.36
C HIS A 203 -0.39 10.85 -10.85
N TYR A 204 -0.47 11.86 -11.72
CA TYR A 204 -0.85 13.26 -11.49
C TYR A 204 0.08 14.09 -10.60
N THR A 205 1.25 13.57 -10.22
CA THR A 205 2.24 14.33 -9.45
C THR A 205 2.82 15.48 -10.28
N ASN A 206 2.80 16.71 -9.79
CA ASN A 206 3.36 17.87 -10.50
C ASN A 206 4.71 18.31 -9.95
N THR A 207 5.30 19.33 -10.58
CA THR A 207 6.63 19.86 -10.24
C THR A 207 6.69 20.30 -8.78
N GLY A 208 7.64 19.74 -8.02
CA GLY A 208 7.82 19.99 -6.59
C GLY A 208 7.41 18.82 -5.69
N TYR A 209 6.65 17.85 -6.22
CA TYR A 209 6.31 16.60 -5.54
C TYR A 209 6.91 15.42 -6.29
N ARG A 210 7.24 14.36 -5.56
CA ARG A 210 7.79 13.14 -6.13
C ARG A 210 7.31 11.92 -5.38
N SER A 211 6.54 11.08 -6.07
CA SER A 211 6.03 9.84 -5.50
C SER A 211 7.13 8.77 -5.50
N GLN A 212 7.15 7.91 -4.49
CA GLN A 212 8.29 7.02 -4.27
C GLN A 212 7.81 5.63 -3.88
N TYR A 213 8.47 4.62 -4.42
CA TYR A 213 8.44 3.26 -3.89
C TYR A 213 9.85 2.88 -3.45
N ASN A 214 10.01 2.57 -2.17
CA ASN A 214 11.29 2.24 -1.54
C ASN A 214 11.30 0.76 -1.14
N LEU A 215 11.98 -0.08 -1.90
CA LEU A 215 12.27 -1.46 -1.54
C LEU A 215 13.58 -1.50 -0.73
N LYS A 216 13.46 -1.68 0.58
CA LYS A 216 14.59 -1.80 1.51
C LYS A 216 14.89 -3.24 1.87
N ASN A 217 13.87 -4.10 1.96
CA ASN A 217 13.99 -5.53 2.17
C ASN A 217 12.70 -6.24 1.71
N GLY A 218 12.66 -7.57 1.75
CA GLY A 218 11.51 -8.37 1.35
C GLY A 218 11.45 -8.64 -0.16
N VAL A 219 10.26 -8.98 -0.66
CA VAL A 219 10.03 -9.35 -2.06
C VAL A 219 8.93 -8.49 -2.67
N LEU A 220 9.18 -7.89 -3.83
CA LEU A 220 8.18 -7.22 -4.67
C LEU A 220 7.99 -8.03 -5.96
N ASN A 221 6.79 -8.54 -6.20
CA ASN A 221 6.44 -9.31 -7.38
C ASN A 221 5.48 -8.53 -8.27
N ALA A 222 5.89 -8.25 -9.51
CA ALA A 222 5.09 -7.64 -10.56
C ALA A 222 5.44 -8.27 -11.91
N VAL A 223 5.36 -9.59 -11.97
CA VAL A 223 5.82 -10.39 -13.13
C VAL A 223 4.82 -10.45 -14.28
N ASN A 224 3.54 -10.16 -14.01
CA ASN A 224 2.46 -10.28 -15.00
C ASN A 224 2.26 -9.02 -15.84
N ALA A 225 2.61 -7.84 -15.31
CA ALA A 225 2.37 -6.54 -15.93
C ALA A 225 3.54 -5.58 -15.71
N VAL A 226 3.65 -4.54 -16.55
CA VAL A 226 4.78 -3.60 -16.51
C VAL A 226 4.68 -2.69 -15.28
N THR A 227 5.83 -2.37 -14.69
CA THR A 227 5.96 -1.37 -13.63
C THR A 227 6.17 0.01 -14.26
N HIS A 228 5.25 0.95 -14.01
CA HIS A 228 5.35 2.31 -14.54
C HIS A 228 5.85 3.26 -13.45
N VAL A 229 6.99 3.89 -13.71
CA VAL A 229 7.62 4.90 -12.86
C VAL A 229 7.57 6.22 -13.62
N GLY A 230 6.74 7.14 -13.17
CA GLY A 230 6.51 8.42 -13.83
C GLY A 230 5.44 8.29 -14.91
N TRP A 231 4.18 8.09 -14.48
CA TRP A 231 3.05 7.89 -15.40
C TRP A 231 2.66 9.15 -16.19
N ASP A 232 2.49 10.25 -15.48
CA ASP A 232 2.23 11.61 -16.01
C ASP A 232 2.73 12.68 -15.02
N GLY A 233 3.59 12.24 -14.09
CA GLY A 233 4.24 13.03 -13.05
C GLY A 233 5.63 12.50 -12.71
N TYR A 234 6.18 12.96 -11.58
CA TYR A 234 7.52 12.58 -11.11
C TYR A 234 7.47 11.41 -10.14
N ALA A 235 8.34 10.43 -10.36
CA ALA A 235 8.38 9.25 -9.51
C ALA A 235 9.75 8.60 -9.40
N GLU A 236 9.97 7.89 -8.29
CA GLU A 236 11.15 7.05 -8.07
C GLU A 236 10.75 5.64 -7.70
N LEU A 237 11.51 4.69 -8.26
CA LEU A 237 11.62 3.35 -7.74
C LEU A 237 13.02 3.19 -7.17
N ASN A 238 13.10 3.03 -5.85
CA ASN A 238 14.34 2.91 -5.10
C ASN A 238 14.51 1.46 -4.63
N ILE A 239 15.49 0.75 -5.16
CA ILE A 239 15.86 -0.60 -4.74
C ILE A 239 17.19 -0.49 -4.00
N SER A 240 17.12 -0.66 -2.68
CA SER A 240 18.26 -0.53 -1.76
C SER A 240 18.58 -1.83 -1.02
N GLY A 241 17.65 -2.77 -1.05
CA GLY A 241 17.79 -4.15 -0.55
C GLY A 241 16.63 -5.01 -1.07
N GLY A 242 16.46 -6.21 -0.52
CA GLY A 242 15.39 -7.13 -0.93
C GLY A 242 15.51 -7.61 -2.39
N THR A 243 14.40 -8.12 -2.93
CA THR A 243 14.29 -8.64 -4.30
C THR A 243 13.06 -8.08 -5.01
N ALA A 244 13.25 -7.47 -6.18
CA ALA A 244 12.17 -7.06 -7.07
C ALA A 244 12.11 -7.99 -8.30
N ASN A 245 10.99 -8.70 -8.48
CA ASN A 245 10.71 -9.54 -9.64
C ASN A 245 9.72 -8.83 -10.56
N LEU A 246 10.20 -8.21 -11.63
CA LEU A 246 9.40 -7.34 -12.49
C LEU A 246 9.39 -7.85 -13.94
N LYS A 247 8.22 -7.80 -14.60
CA LYS A 247 8.12 -8.06 -16.05
C LYS A 247 9.03 -7.14 -16.86
N GLY A 248 9.05 -5.88 -16.45
CA GLY A 248 9.83 -4.78 -17.00
C GLY A 248 9.44 -3.47 -16.33
N ILE A 249 10.20 -2.43 -16.63
CA ILE A 249 10.04 -1.09 -16.08
C ILE A 249 9.87 -0.09 -17.21
N ASN A 250 8.95 0.85 -17.04
CA ASN A 250 8.80 2.00 -17.92
C ASN A 250 9.02 3.29 -17.12
N LEU A 251 10.06 4.04 -17.47
CA LEU A 251 10.49 5.24 -16.75
C LEU A 251 9.91 6.54 -17.31
N SER A 252 9.11 6.50 -18.37
CA SER A 252 8.49 7.70 -18.94
C SER A 252 7.27 7.31 -19.73
N VAL A 253 6.10 7.45 -19.10
CA VAL A 253 4.80 7.27 -19.74
C VAL A 253 4.20 8.66 -19.92
N SER A 254 3.39 8.86 -20.97
CA SER A 254 2.73 10.14 -21.24
C SER A 254 3.68 11.35 -21.07
N SER A 255 3.50 12.18 -20.04
CA SER A 255 4.37 13.33 -19.73
C SER A 255 5.30 13.10 -18.54
N GLY A 256 5.26 11.93 -17.91
CA GLY A 256 5.95 11.65 -16.66
C GLY A 256 7.46 11.47 -16.79
N LYS A 257 8.13 11.51 -15.63
CA LYS A 257 9.57 11.31 -15.50
C LYS A 257 9.87 10.41 -14.30
N GLY A 258 10.37 9.23 -14.61
CA GLY A 258 10.74 8.19 -13.66
C GLY A 258 12.24 8.12 -13.42
N PHE A 259 12.60 7.78 -12.19
CA PHE A 259 13.97 7.55 -11.77
C PHE A 259 14.05 6.14 -11.17
N LEU A 260 15.03 5.35 -11.62
CA LEU A 260 15.33 4.05 -11.04
C LEU A 260 16.65 4.13 -10.30
N ASN A 261 16.64 3.91 -8.99
CA ASN A 261 17.86 3.95 -8.16
C ASN A 261 18.15 2.54 -7.62
N LEU A 262 19.25 1.95 -8.08
CA LEU A 262 19.70 0.60 -7.74
C LEU A 262 20.88 0.66 -6.77
N THR A 263 20.62 1.03 -5.53
CA THR A 263 21.68 1.25 -4.52
C THR A 263 22.08 -0.01 -3.78
N GLY A 264 21.29 -1.09 -3.85
CA GLY A 264 21.56 -2.42 -3.30
C GLY A 264 20.46 -3.42 -3.72
N GLY A 265 20.43 -4.61 -3.11
CA GLY A 265 19.40 -5.62 -3.38
C GLY A 265 19.51 -6.30 -4.75
N THR A 266 18.41 -6.94 -5.16
CA THR A 266 18.31 -7.70 -6.42
C THR A 266 17.13 -7.22 -7.25
N LEU A 267 17.36 -7.00 -8.55
CA LEU A 267 16.34 -6.71 -9.54
C LEU A 267 16.34 -7.82 -10.61
N ASN A 268 15.26 -8.59 -10.67
CA ASN A 268 15.02 -9.63 -11.67
C ASN A 268 14.10 -9.07 -12.74
N LEU A 269 14.58 -8.98 -13.98
CA LEU A 269 13.81 -8.41 -15.10
C LEU A 269 13.41 -9.49 -16.12
N GLY A 270 12.13 -9.48 -16.47
CA GLY A 270 11.60 -10.20 -17.62
C GLY A 270 11.99 -9.55 -18.96
N GLY A 271 11.44 -10.10 -20.04
CA GLY A 271 11.82 -9.73 -21.41
C GLY A 271 11.45 -8.30 -21.84
N SER A 272 10.67 -7.58 -21.04
CA SER A 272 10.31 -6.18 -21.34
C SER A 272 11.42 -5.18 -20.99
N GLY A 273 12.42 -5.58 -20.18
CA GLY A 273 13.57 -4.73 -19.86
C GLY A 273 13.21 -3.40 -19.21
N VAL A 274 13.95 -2.34 -19.56
CA VAL A 274 13.71 -0.97 -19.09
C VAL A 274 13.48 -0.06 -20.28
N THR A 275 12.33 0.60 -20.34
CA THR A 275 11.90 1.40 -21.49
C THR A 275 11.52 2.82 -21.10
N SER A 276 11.42 3.69 -22.11
CA SER A 276 10.82 5.03 -22.05
C SER A 276 9.89 5.16 -23.26
N ILE A 277 8.63 5.53 -23.05
CA ILE A 277 7.63 5.64 -24.13
C ILE A 277 7.60 7.05 -24.74
N VAL A 278 8.01 8.10 -24.02
CA VAL A 278 7.83 9.48 -24.49
C VAL A 278 9.12 10.30 -24.45
N LYS A 279 9.56 10.70 -25.65
CA LYS A 279 10.72 11.55 -25.94
C LYS A 279 10.42 13.05 -25.90
N THR A 280 9.15 13.46 -25.84
CA THR A 280 8.76 14.88 -25.85
C THR A 280 8.55 15.41 -24.43
N SER A 281 9.44 16.29 -23.99
CA SER A 281 9.56 16.82 -22.63
C SER A 281 8.32 17.59 -22.15
N TYR A 282 7.91 17.35 -20.90
CA TYR A 282 7.11 18.30 -20.13
C TYR A 282 8.07 19.17 -19.30
N GLY A 283 8.30 20.42 -19.73
CA GLY A 283 9.07 21.42 -18.97
C GLY A 283 10.61 21.26 -19.00
N THR A 284 11.29 22.02 -18.13
CA THR A 284 12.76 22.13 -17.98
C THR A 284 13.39 21.03 -17.11
N GLN A 285 12.69 19.93 -16.90
CA GLN A 285 13.03 18.93 -15.88
C GLN A 285 13.89 17.79 -16.45
N PRO A 286 14.71 17.12 -15.61
CA PRO A 286 15.70 16.16 -16.09
C PRO A 286 15.05 14.96 -16.78
N ALA A 287 15.76 14.42 -17.77
CA ALA A 287 15.38 13.19 -18.44
C ALA A 287 15.29 12.02 -17.44
N PRO A 288 14.51 10.96 -17.76
CA PRO A 288 14.52 9.73 -16.98
C PRO A 288 15.96 9.20 -16.81
N GLU A 289 16.26 8.71 -15.61
CA GLU A 289 17.61 8.29 -15.23
C GLU A 289 17.57 6.95 -14.49
N ILE A 290 18.57 6.12 -14.77
CA ILE A 290 18.91 4.94 -13.98
C ILE A 290 20.21 5.22 -13.23
N LYS A 291 20.21 5.11 -11.91
CA LYS A 291 21.41 5.17 -11.08
C LYS A 291 21.81 3.78 -10.62
N LEU A 292 23.01 3.38 -10.99
CA LEU A 292 23.57 2.07 -10.72
C LEU A 292 24.54 2.17 -9.53
N GLY A 293 24.21 1.48 -8.45
CA GLY A 293 24.97 1.42 -7.19
C GLY A 293 25.51 0.01 -6.94
N THR A 294 25.14 -0.60 -5.81
CA THR A 294 25.63 -1.94 -5.39
C THR A 294 24.65 -3.09 -5.67
N ALA A 295 23.61 -2.86 -6.47
CA ALA A 295 22.59 -3.87 -6.74
C ALA A 295 23.10 -5.00 -7.67
N THR A 296 22.37 -6.12 -7.66
CA THR A 296 22.45 -7.17 -8.67
C THR A 296 21.26 -7.09 -9.62
N VAL A 297 21.50 -7.09 -10.93
CA VAL A 297 20.48 -7.15 -11.98
C VAL A 297 20.53 -8.52 -12.65
N ASN A 298 19.47 -9.30 -12.53
CA ASN A 298 19.34 -10.60 -13.18
C ASN A 298 18.44 -10.54 -14.43
N ALA A 299 18.75 -11.37 -15.42
CA ALA A 299 17.87 -11.63 -16.55
C ALA A 299 17.00 -12.86 -16.32
N GLU A 300 15.69 -12.66 -16.14
CA GLU A 300 14.70 -13.75 -16.20
C GLU A 300 14.41 -14.12 -17.66
N ALA A 301 14.51 -13.15 -18.57
CA ALA A 301 14.58 -13.35 -20.01
C ALA A 301 15.52 -12.31 -20.63
N SER A 302 15.96 -12.56 -21.87
CA SER A 302 16.75 -11.58 -22.62
C SER A 302 15.98 -10.27 -22.78
N HIS A 303 16.65 -9.16 -22.50
CA HIS A 303 16.01 -7.85 -22.54
C HIS A 303 17.00 -6.72 -22.85
N THR A 304 16.43 -5.58 -23.23
CA THR A 304 17.17 -4.38 -23.60
C THR A 304 16.69 -3.20 -22.76
N TRP A 305 17.63 -2.37 -22.32
CA TRP A 305 17.34 -1.05 -21.77
C TRP A 305 17.40 -0.01 -22.89
N ALA A 306 16.38 0.84 -22.98
CA ALA A 306 16.19 1.77 -24.10
C ALA A 306 17.36 2.75 -24.29
N ASP A 307 17.63 3.13 -25.53
CA ASP A 307 18.76 3.98 -25.94
C ASP A 307 18.65 5.45 -25.51
N ASP A 308 17.44 5.88 -25.15
CA ASP A 308 17.10 7.26 -24.77
C ASP A 308 17.14 7.52 -23.26
N LEU A 309 17.67 6.56 -22.48
CA LEU A 309 17.83 6.69 -21.04
C LEU A 309 19.23 7.22 -20.69
N THR A 310 19.34 7.90 -19.55
CA THR A 310 20.65 8.18 -18.94
C THR A 310 20.96 7.09 -17.91
N VAL A 311 22.11 6.42 -18.02
CA VAL A 311 22.57 5.44 -17.03
C VAL A 311 23.82 5.96 -16.33
N THR A 312 23.73 6.22 -15.04
CA THR A 312 24.82 6.79 -14.22
C THR A 312 25.34 5.75 -13.22
N LEU A 313 26.64 5.49 -13.25
CA LEU A 313 27.37 4.66 -12.30
C LEU A 313 27.78 5.49 -11.07
N ASN A 314 27.28 5.10 -9.90
CA ASN A 314 27.58 5.77 -8.63
C ASN A 314 29.03 5.53 -8.21
N SER A 315 29.73 6.60 -7.85
CA SER A 315 31.14 6.55 -7.46
C SER A 315 31.39 5.59 -6.29
N GLY A 316 32.45 4.79 -6.39
CA GLY A 316 32.86 3.84 -5.34
C GLY A 316 31.96 2.61 -5.20
N THR A 317 31.06 2.36 -6.15
CA THR A 317 30.15 1.20 -6.13
C THR A 317 30.38 0.28 -7.34
N THR A 318 29.93 -0.97 -7.24
CA THR A 318 29.93 -1.94 -8.35
C THR A 318 28.54 -2.52 -8.50
N THR A 319 27.91 -2.33 -9.65
CA THR A 319 26.66 -3.03 -10.00
C THR A 319 27.01 -4.35 -10.67
N THR A 320 26.33 -5.43 -10.28
CA THR A 320 26.52 -6.76 -10.85
C THR A 320 25.40 -7.07 -11.82
N PHE A 321 25.74 -7.42 -13.06
CA PHE A 321 24.80 -7.97 -14.03
C PHE A 321 25.00 -9.47 -14.13
N ASN A 322 23.91 -10.22 -14.08
CA ASN A 322 23.93 -11.66 -14.08
C ASN A 322 22.92 -12.18 -15.10
N ALA A 323 23.43 -12.87 -16.12
CA ALA A 323 22.62 -13.53 -17.13
C ALA A 323 23.00 -15.01 -17.18
N ASP A 324 22.00 -15.88 -17.14
CA ASP A 324 22.20 -17.31 -17.37
C ASP A 324 22.56 -17.59 -18.83
N GLU A 325 23.04 -18.81 -19.09
CA GLU A 325 23.31 -19.28 -20.46
C GLU A 325 22.09 -19.06 -21.38
N GLY A 326 22.33 -18.48 -22.55
CA GLY A 326 21.29 -18.17 -23.54
C GLY A 326 20.48 -16.88 -23.27
N LYS A 327 20.74 -16.17 -22.16
CA LYS A 327 20.11 -14.87 -21.87
C LYS A 327 21.07 -13.71 -22.13
N THR A 328 20.51 -12.55 -22.46
CA THR A 328 21.26 -11.32 -22.72
C THR A 328 20.68 -10.13 -21.98
N ILE A 329 21.54 -9.32 -21.37
CA ILE A 329 21.20 -7.97 -20.88
C ILE A 329 21.89 -6.95 -21.79
N THR A 330 21.10 -6.22 -22.58
CA THR A 330 21.63 -5.13 -23.41
C THR A 330 21.32 -3.78 -22.76
N ILE A 331 22.36 -2.98 -22.52
CA ILE A 331 22.18 -1.56 -22.16
C ILE A 331 22.46 -0.74 -23.42
N ALA A 332 21.40 -0.31 -24.12
CA ALA A 332 21.56 0.48 -25.35
C ALA A 332 21.86 1.96 -25.08
N SER A 333 21.68 2.40 -23.83
CA SER A 333 21.91 3.76 -23.36
C SER A 333 23.40 4.11 -23.24
N VAL A 334 23.70 5.41 -23.19
CA VAL A 334 25.01 5.87 -22.72
C VAL A 334 25.14 5.57 -21.22
N VAL A 335 26.20 4.83 -20.87
CA VAL A 335 26.61 4.60 -19.49
C VAL A 335 27.73 5.57 -19.13
N GLN A 336 27.56 6.32 -18.04
CA GLN A 336 28.50 7.34 -17.58
C GLN A 336 28.76 7.23 -16.07
N GLY A 337 29.76 7.93 -15.55
CA GLY A 337 30.09 7.96 -14.12
C GLY A 337 31.37 7.19 -13.77
N THR A 338 31.69 7.12 -12.47
CA THR A 338 32.97 6.58 -11.95
C THR A 338 32.81 5.27 -11.17
N GLY A 339 31.59 4.74 -11.07
CA GLY A 339 31.36 3.39 -10.54
C GLY A 339 31.85 2.30 -11.50
N ALA A 340 31.72 1.04 -11.08
CA ALA A 340 32.11 -0.11 -11.87
C ALA A 340 30.91 -0.99 -12.22
N ILE A 341 31.07 -1.79 -13.27
CA ILE A 341 30.16 -2.87 -13.66
C ILE A 341 30.91 -4.18 -13.51
N SER A 342 30.26 -5.19 -12.94
CA SER A 342 30.74 -6.57 -13.02
C SER A 342 29.71 -7.44 -13.73
N LYS A 343 30.20 -8.46 -14.42
CA LYS A 343 29.37 -9.48 -15.06
C LYS A 343 29.57 -10.80 -14.33
N THR A 344 28.46 -11.48 -14.05
CA THR A 344 28.40 -12.86 -13.58
C THR A 344 27.47 -13.65 -14.50
N GLY A 345 27.44 -14.98 -14.34
CA GLY A 345 26.65 -15.86 -15.18
C GLY A 345 27.25 -16.12 -16.58
N ALA A 346 26.74 -17.18 -17.23
CA ALA A 346 27.23 -17.68 -18.52
C ALA A 346 26.63 -16.95 -19.74
N GLY A 347 25.61 -16.12 -19.55
CA GLY A 347 24.97 -15.31 -20.58
C GLY A 347 25.80 -14.13 -21.06
N THR A 348 25.17 -13.19 -21.77
CA THR A 348 25.82 -11.96 -22.28
C THR A 348 25.34 -10.73 -21.54
#